data_AF-A0A3L9I5Y7-F1
#
_entry.id   AF-A0A3L9I5Y7-F1
#
_cell.length_a   1.000
_cell.length_b   1.000
_cell.length_c   1.000
_cell.angle_alpha   90.00
_cell.angle_beta   90.00
_cell.angle_gamma   90.00
#
_symmetry.space_group_name_H-M   'P 1'
#
loop_
_entity.id
_entity.type
_entity.pdbx_description
1 polymer ?
#
loop_
_entity_poly.entity_id
_entity_poly.type
_entity_poly.pdbx_seq_one_letter_code
_entity_poly.pdbx_strand_id
1 'polypeptide(L)'
;MDTKKLFKHIPWVILGIIGAFCLAVVALRRGEHVSALWIVVASVSVYLVAYRYYSLYIAQKVMKLDPTRATPAVINNDGLNYVPTNRYVLFGHHFAAIAGAGPLVGPVLAAQMGYLPGTLWLLAGVVLAGAVQDFMVLFISSRRNGASLGEMIKEEMGPVPGTIALFGCFLIMIIILAVLALIVVKALAESPWGVFTVCSTVPIALFMGI
;
A
#
# COMPACT_ATOMS: atom_id res chain seq x y z
N MET A 1 4.12 30.12 -24.27
CA MET A 1 3.91 28.77 -23.72
C MET A 1 5.28 28.11 -23.62
N ASP A 2 5.83 27.99 -22.41
CA ASP A 2 7.24 27.58 -22.20
C ASP A 2 7.52 26.17 -22.75
N THR A 3 8.16 26.09 -23.92
CA THR A 3 8.60 24.83 -24.55
C THR A 3 9.42 23.96 -23.59
N LYS A 4 10.22 24.57 -22.70
CA LYS A 4 10.99 23.85 -21.66
C LYS A 4 10.12 23.08 -20.65
N LYS A 5 8.87 23.50 -20.39
CA LYS A 5 7.95 22.74 -19.52
C LYS A 5 7.41 21.51 -20.25
N LEU A 6 7.12 21.62 -21.54
CA LEU A 6 6.61 20.51 -22.36
C LEU A 6 7.62 19.37 -22.47
N PHE A 7 8.91 19.69 -22.67
CA PHE A 7 9.99 18.68 -22.74
C PHE A 7 10.14 17.84 -21.45
N LYS A 8 9.78 18.38 -20.28
CA LYS A 8 9.83 17.63 -19.01
C LYS A 8 8.75 16.55 -18.89
N HIS A 9 7.69 16.64 -19.68
CA HIS A 9 6.59 15.68 -19.68
C HIS A 9 6.76 14.54 -20.71
N ILE A 10 7.62 14.74 -21.71
CA ILE A 10 7.89 13.76 -22.78
C ILE A 10 8.27 12.37 -22.24
N PRO A 11 9.18 12.22 -21.26
CA PRO A 11 9.53 10.89 -20.73
C PRO A 11 8.33 10.15 -20.12
N TRP A 12 7.41 10.88 -19.49
CA TRP A 12 6.22 10.32 -18.87
C TRP A 12 5.16 9.92 -19.90
N VAL A 13 5.06 10.67 -21.00
CA VAL A 13 4.20 10.30 -22.13
C VAL A 13 4.73 9.04 -22.80
N ILE A 14 6.05 8.94 -23.01
CA ILE A 14 6.69 7.72 -23.54
C ILE A 14 6.41 6.54 -22.62
N LEU A 15 6.59 6.70 -21.30
CA LEU A 15 6.30 5.65 -20.33
C LEU A 15 4.82 5.23 -20.35
N GLY A 16 3.90 6.19 -20.48
CA GLY A 16 2.48 5.91 -20.64
C GLY A 16 2.16 5.14 -21.92
N ILE A 17 2.79 5.48 -23.04
CA ILE A 17 2.65 4.76 -24.31
C ILE A 17 3.19 3.34 -24.20
N ILE A 18 4.34 3.14 -23.54
CA ILE A 18 4.89 1.80 -23.26
C ILE A 18 3.91 0.98 -22.43
N GLY A 19 3.37 1.54 -21.34
CA GLY A 19 2.38 0.87 -20.51
C GLY A 19 1.10 0.50 -21.29
N ALA A 20 0.59 1.41 -22.10
CA ALA A 20 -0.58 1.18 -22.96
C ALA A 20 -0.32 0.09 -24.01
N PHE A 21 0.87 0.08 -24.63
CA PHE A 21 1.28 -0.95 -25.57
C PHE A 21 1.38 -2.32 -24.90
N CYS A 22 1.99 -2.41 -23.71
CA CYS A 22 2.07 -3.65 -22.95
C CYS A 22 0.67 -4.17 -22.57
N LEU A 23 -0.25 -3.31 -22.13
CA LEU A 23 -1.64 -3.69 -21.87
C LEU A 23 -2.38 -4.13 -23.14
N ALA A 24 -2.13 -3.49 -24.28
CA ALA A 24 -2.70 -3.89 -25.56
C ALA A 24 -2.20 -5.27 -26.01
N VAL A 25 -0.92 -5.58 -25.81
CA VAL A 25 -0.35 -6.91 -26.07
C VAL A 25 -1.02 -7.97 -25.19
N VAL A 26 -1.20 -7.69 -23.89
CA VAL A 26 -1.92 -8.57 -22.96
C VAL A 26 -3.38 -8.75 -23.37
N ALA A 27 -4.02 -7.71 -23.93
CA ALA A 27 -5.42 -7.77 -24.36
C ALA A 27 -5.63 -8.57 -25.65
N LEU A 28 -4.69 -8.48 -26.60
CA LEU A 28 -4.79 -9.06 -27.94
C LEU A 28 -4.28 -10.50 -28.01
N ARG A 29 -3.33 -10.90 -27.16
CA ARG A 29 -2.78 -12.27 -27.10
C ARG A 29 -3.68 -13.18 -26.24
N ARG A 30 -4.92 -13.42 -26.68
CA ARG A 30 -5.83 -14.40 -26.03
C ARG A 30 -5.55 -15.81 -26.58
N GLY A 31 -4.91 -16.67 -25.78
CA GLY A 31 -4.73 -18.10 -26.10
C GLY A 31 -3.30 -18.65 -25.92
N GLU A 32 -2.30 -17.78 -25.80
CA GLU A 32 -0.92 -18.16 -25.44
C GLU A 32 -0.62 -17.80 -23.97
N HIS A 33 0.36 -18.45 -23.36
CA HIS A 33 0.86 -18.07 -22.03
C HIS A 33 1.34 -16.61 -22.07
N VAL A 34 0.58 -15.70 -21.46
CA VAL A 34 0.95 -14.28 -21.36
C VAL A 34 2.20 -14.19 -20.47
N SER A 35 3.31 -13.70 -21.03
CA SER A 35 4.53 -13.49 -20.25
C SER A 35 4.28 -12.47 -19.13
N ALA A 36 4.64 -12.84 -17.90
CA ALA A 36 4.53 -11.98 -16.72
C ALA A 36 5.26 -10.65 -16.89
N LEU A 37 6.29 -10.60 -17.75
CA LEU A 37 7.03 -9.39 -18.09
C LEU A 37 6.10 -8.27 -18.59
N TRP A 38 5.11 -8.59 -19.43
CA TRP A 38 4.19 -7.60 -19.98
C TRP A 38 3.32 -6.97 -18.89
N ILE A 39 2.85 -7.77 -17.94
CA ILE A 39 2.04 -7.31 -16.81
C ILE A 39 2.88 -6.43 -15.88
N VAL A 40 4.12 -6.84 -15.57
CA VAL A 40 5.02 -6.08 -14.70
C VAL A 40 5.38 -4.73 -15.34
N VAL A 41 5.80 -4.71 -16.61
CA VAL A 41 6.18 -3.47 -17.30
C VAL A 41 4.98 -2.53 -17.43
N ALA A 42 3.79 -3.05 -17.76
CA ALA A 42 2.55 -2.27 -17.77
C ALA A 42 2.27 -1.66 -16.39
N SER A 43 2.36 -2.45 -15.33
CA SER A 43 2.06 -2.03 -13.96
C SER A 43 3.01 -0.95 -13.46
N VAL A 44 4.32 -1.16 -13.63
CA VAL A 44 5.35 -0.19 -13.25
C VAL A 44 5.17 1.12 -14.01
N SER A 45 4.89 1.05 -15.31
CA SER A 45 4.67 2.23 -16.14
C SER A 45 3.47 3.05 -15.64
N VAL A 46 2.33 2.39 -15.38
CA VAL A 46 1.12 3.04 -14.87
C VAL A 46 1.36 3.63 -13.48
N TYR A 47 1.98 2.90 -12.57
CA TYR A 47 2.25 3.37 -11.21
C TYR A 47 3.23 4.54 -11.17
N LEU A 48 4.25 4.56 -12.02
CA LEU A 48 5.18 5.68 -12.11
C LEU A 48 4.48 6.96 -12.61
N VAL A 49 3.64 6.84 -13.65
CA VAL A 49 2.85 7.96 -14.17
C VAL A 49 1.86 8.45 -13.10
N ALA A 50 1.13 7.54 -12.46
CA ALA A 50 0.19 7.85 -11.38
C ALA A 50 0.89 8.51 -10.18
N TYR A 51 2.03 7.98 -9.76
CA TYR A 51 2.85 8.56 -8.70
C TYR A 51 3.26 10.00 -9.07
N ARG A 52 3.68 10.26 -10.31
CA ARG A 52 4.08 11.60 -10.70
C ARG A 52 2.92 12.59 -10.73
N TYR A 53 1.80 12.26 -11.35
CA TYR A 53 0.72 13.24 -11.57
C TYR A 53 -0.34 13.21 -10.48
N TYR A 54 -0.85 12.03 -10.16
CA TYR A 54 -1.98 11.88 -9.26
C TYR A 54 -1.56 12.03 -7.81
N SER A 55 -0.43 11.44 -7.38
CA SER A 55 0.04 11.63 -6.00
C SER A 55 0.41 13.09 -5.70
N LEU A 56 1.02 13.80 -6.66
CA LEU A 56 1.31 15.23 -6.51
C LEU A 56 0.04 16.07 -6.46
N TYR A 57 -0.96 15.74 -7.26
CA TYR A 57 -2.26 16.40 -7.20
C TYR A 57 -2.89 16.25 -5.81
N ILE A 58 -2.97 15.03 -5.29
CA ILE A 58 -3.51 14.77 -3.95
C ILE A 58 -2.69 15.50 -2.89
N ALA A 59 -1.37 15.41 -2.96
CA ALA A 59 -0.46 16.05 -2.03
C ALA A 59 -0.65 17.58 -1.98
N GLN A 60 -0.65 18.24 -3.14
CA GLN A 60 -0.63 19.70 -3.21
C GLN A 60 -2.02 20.33 -3.15
N LYS A 61 -3.01 19.74 -3.82
CA LYS A 61 -4.35 20.34 -3.94
C LYS A 61 -5.32 19.86 -2.86
N VAL A 62 -5.31 18.57 -2.53
CA VAL A 62 -6.25 17.98 -1.57
C VAL A 62 -5.72 18.11 -0.15
N MET A 63 -4.56 17.54 0.13
CA MET A 63 -4.00 17.48 1.48
C MET A 63 -3.21 18.74 1.88
N LYS A 64 -2.76 19.52 0.88
CA LYS A 64 -1.95 20.73 1.03
C LYS A 64 -0.77 20.49 1.99
N LEU A 65 0.15 19.59 1.61
CA LEU A 65 1.34 19.33 2.43
C LEU A 65 2.18 20.60 2.56
N ASP A 66 2.57 20.86 3.81
CA ASP A 66 3.46 21.94 4.17
C ASP A 66 4.78 21.33 4.67
N PRO A 67 5.89 21.52 3.94
CA PRO A 67 7.19 20.98 4.33
C PRO A 67 7.78 21.68 5.58
N THR A 68 7.24 22.83 5.99
CA THR A 68 7.72 23.57 7.17
C THR A 68 7.11 23.08 8.48
N ARG A 69 6.05 22.25 8.40
CA ARG A 69 5.37 21.73 9.59
C ARG A 69 6.11 20.52 10.16
N ALA A 70 6.61 20.65 11.38
CA ALA A 70 7.20 19.53 12.11
C ALA A 70 6.17 18.42 12.39
N THR A 71 6.59 17.16 12.31
CA THR A 71 5.75 16.00 12.64
C THR A 71 5.65 15.82 14.16
N PRO A 72 4.61 15.13 14.67
CA PRO A 72 4.48 14.84 16.11
C PRO A 72 5.71 14.17 16.71
N ALA A 73 6.41 13.33 15.93
CA ALA A 73 7.65 12.68 16.35
C ALA A 73 8.75 13.68 16.76
N VAL A 74 8.77 14.87 16.16
CA VAL A 74 9.74 15.93 16.49
C VAL A 74 9.22 16.85 17.59
N ILE A 75 7.92 17.15 17.59
CA ILE A 75 7.31 18.08 18.55
C ILE A 75 7.19 17.44 19.95
N ASN A 76 6.72 16.20 20.02
CA ASN A 76 6.43 15.50 21.27
C ASN A 76 7.51 14.47 21.62
N ASN A 77 8.76 14.69 21.18
CA ASN A 77 9.86 13.72 21.27
C ASN A 77 10.12 13.26 22.72
N ASP A 78 9.48 12.16 23.12
CA ASP A 78 9.50 11.62 24.47
C ASP A 78 10.45 10.42 24.62
N GLY A 79 11.08 9.97 23.53
CA GLY A 79 11.96 8.82 23.51
C GLY A 79 11.24 7.47 23.62
N LEU A 80 9.89 7.46 23.70
CA LEU A 80 9.07 6.26 23.90
C LEU A 80 8.01 6.13 22.81
N ASN A 81 7.00 7.01 22.78
CA ASN A 81 5.91 6.98 21.81
C ASN A 81 6.23 7.82 20.56
N TYR A 82 7.05 8.85 20.71
CA TYR A 82 7.44 9.79 19.66
C TYR A 82 8.95 9.83 19.58
N VAL A 83 9.49 9.18 18.55
CA VAL A 83 10.94 9.16 18.30
C VAL A 83 11.20 9.55 16.84
N PRO A 84 11.97 10.62 16.58
CA PRO A 84 12.43 10.97 15.24
C PRO A 84 13.23 9.82 14.64
N THR A 85 12.64 9.15 13.66
CA THR A 85 13.23 7.97 13.02
C THR A 85 13.64 8.30 11.59
N ASN A 86 14.69 7.62 11.10
CA ASN A 86 15.13 7.78 9.73
C ASN A 86 14.02 7.38 8.73
N ARG A 87 13.77 8.23 7.72
CA ARG A 87 12.76 8.03 6.67
C ARG A 87 12.88 6.68 5.94
N TYR A 88 14.09 6.14 5.78
CA TYR A 88 14.30 4.87 5.09
C TYR A 88 13.82 3.68 5.93
N VAL A 89 14.04 3.76 7.25
CA VAL A 89 13.55 2.76 8.19
C VAL A 89 12.03 2.83 8.27
N LEU A 90 11.47 4.04 8.36
CA LEU A 90 10.01 4.25 8.39
C LEU A 90 9.34 3.75 7.11
N PHE A 91 9.96 3.98 5.94
CA PHE A 91 9.49 3.42 4.67
C PHE A 91 9.46 1.90 4.70
N GLY A 92 10.50 1.24 5.22
CA GLY A 92 10.53 -0.21 5.36
C GLY A 92 9.40 -0.75 6.24
N HIS A 93 9.10 -0.09 7.36
CA HIS A 93 8.01 -0.47 8.25
C HIS A 93 6.64 -0.33 7.57
N HIS A 94 6.40 0.80 6.88
CA HIS A 94 5.15 0.99 6.13
C HIS A 94 5.03 0.01 4.96
N PHE A 95 6.12 -0.25 4.25
CA PHE A 95 6.14 -1.23 3.17
C PHE A 95 5.80 -2.62 3.69
N ALA A 96 6.44 -3.05 4.79
CA ALA A 96 6.16 -4.35 5.41
C ALA A 96 4.71 -4.46 5.89
N ALA A 97 4.14 -3.39 6.46
CA ALA A 97 2.75 -3.37 6.92
C ALA A 97 1.74 -3.54 5.78
N ILE A 98 2.00 -2.98 4.60
CA ILE A 98 1.10 -3.06 3.43
C ILE A 98 1.36 -4.32 2.60
N ALA A 99 2.61 -4.76 2.50
CA ALA A 99 3.03 -5.88 1.65
C ALA A 99 2.53 -7.27 2.12
N GLY A 100 1.76 -7.35 3.20
CA GLY A 100 1.27 -8.61 3.78
C GLY A 100 0.29 -9.37 2.88
N ALA A 101 -1.01 -9.33 3.19
CA ALA A 101 -2.05 -10.11 2.51
C ALA A 101 -2.18 -9.85 1.01
N GLY A 102 -2.02 -8.57 0.63
CA GLY A 102 -2.40 -8.04 -0.68
C GLY A 102 -1.71 -8.76 -1.83
N PRO A 103 -0.38 -8.91 -1.83
CA PRO A 103 0.35 -9.59 -2.90
C PRO A 103 0.06 -11.09 -3.04
N LEU A 104 -0.37 -11.76 -1.97
CA LEU A 104 -0.64 -13.21 -1.99
C LEU A 104 -2.04 -13.53 -2.53
N VAL A 105 -3.06 -12.83 -2.03
CA VAL A 105 -4.46 -13.18 -2.32
C VAL A 105 -5.03 -12.36 -3.47
N GLY A 106 -4.64 -11.08 -3.56
CA GLY A 106 -5.19 -10.14 -4.53
C GLY A 106 -5.01 -10.58 -5.98
N PRO A 107 -3.80 -10.95 -6.43
CA PRO A 107 -3.56 -11.41 -7.80
C PRO A 107 -4.30 -12.71 -8.13
N VAL A 108 -4.40 -13.65 -7.18
CA VAL A 108 -5.09 -14.93 -7.38
C VAL A 108 -6.59 -14.70 -7.59
N LEU A 109 -7.21 -13.86 -6.75
CA LEU A 109 -8.63 -13.50 -6.90
C LEU A 109 -8.88 -12.71 -8.19
N ALA A 110 -8.01 -11.76 -8.52
CA ALA A 110 -8.13 -10.96 -9.73
C ALA A 110 -7.99 -11.82 -11.01
N ALA A 111 -7.09 -12.81 -11.00
CA ALA A 111 -6.87 -13.72 -12.12
C ALA A 111 -8.10 -14.61 -12.44
N GLN A 112 -9.00 -14.83 -11.47
CA GLN A 112 -10.26 -15.56 -11.70
C GLN A 112 -11.16 -14.85 -12.71
N MET A 113 -11.05 -13.51 -12.83
CA MET A 113 -11.77 -12.71 -13.83
C MET A 113 -11.03 -12.64 -15.17
N GLY A 114 -9.93 -13.37 -15.33
CA GLY A 114 -9.03 -13.33 -16.47
C GLY A 114 -7.88 -12.33 -16.30
N TYR A 115 -6.79 -12.54 -17.06
CA TYR A 115 -5.55 -11.76 -16.92
C TYR A 115 -5.75 -10.26 -17.19
N LEU A 116 -6.47 -9.88 -18.25
CA LEU A 116 -6.68 -8.47 -18.58
C LEU A 116 -7.63 -7.77 -17.58
N PRO A 117 -8.85 -8.29 -17.30
CA PRO A 117 -9.75 -7.65 -16.34
C PRO A 117 -9.15 -7.61 -14.94
N GLY A 118 -8.48 -8.69 -14.52
CA GLY A 118 -7.77 -8.75 -13.25
C GLY A 118 -6.65 -7.72 -13.14
N THR A 119 -5.81 -7.60 -14.17
CA THR A 119 -4.72 -6.59 -14.19
C THR A 119 -5.29 -5.18 -14.13
N LEU A 120 -6.30 -4.86 -14.94
CA LEU A 120 -6.92 -3.52 -14.93
C LEU A 120 -7.57 -3.20 -13.58
N TRP A 121 -8.26 -4.16 -12.98
CA TRP A 121 -8.84 -4.03 -11.65
C TRP A 121 -7.77 -3.72 -10.60
N LEU A 122 -6.65 -4.45 -10.61
CA LEU A 122 -5.54 -4.21 -9.69
C LEU A 122 -4.93 -2.82 -9.90
N LEU A 123 -4.64 -2.44 -11.15
CA LEU A 123 -4.04 -1.14 -11.47
C LEU A 123 -4.95 0.02 -11.06
N ALA A 124 -6.22 -0.04 -11.45
CA ALA A 124 -7.19 1.00 -11.14
C ALA A 124 -7.47 1.08 -9.64
N GLY A 125 -7.68 -0.07 -8.98
CA GLY A 125 -7.96 -0.15 -7.55
C GLY A 125 -6.83 0.43 -6.70
N VAL A 126 -5.58 0.07 -7.00
CA VAL A 126 -4.42 0.59 -6.27
C VAL A 126 -4.23 2.09 -6.50
N VAL A 127 -4.33 2.55 -7.75
CA VAL A 127 -4.09 3.96 -8.08
C VAL A 127 -5.19 4.87 -7.54
N LEU A 128 -6.46 4.49 -7.70
CA LEU A 128 -7.59 5.38 -7.39
C LEU A 128 -8.01 5.33 -5.92
N ALA A 129 -8.00 4.13 -5.32
CA ALA A 129 -8.53 3.91 -3.98
C ALA A 129 -7.42 3.58 -2.98
N GLY A 130 -6.69 2.48 -3.18
CA GLY A 130 -5.78 1.93 -2.16
C GLY A 130 -4.68 2.91 -1.73
N ALA A 131 -3.83 3.33 -2.66
CA ALA A 131 -2.72 4.22 -2.35
C ALA A 131 -3.19 5.60 -1.85
N VAL A 132 -4.35 6.06 -2.33
CA VAL A 132 -4.94 7.35 -1.90
C VAL A 132 -5.47 7.25 -0.49
N GLN A 133 -6.20 6.18 -0.17
CA GLN A 133 -6.77 5.94 1.15
C GLN A 133 -5.66 5.81 2.20
N ASP A 134 -4.63 5.00 1.95
CA ASP A 134 -3.50 4.85 2.88
C ASP A 134 -2.77 6.17 3.10
N PHE A 135 -2.52 6.93 2.02
CA PHE A 135 -1.88 8.24 2.10
C PHE A 135 -2.71 9.25 2.92
N MET A 136 -4.02 9.32 2.67
CA MET A 136 -4.91 10.24 3.38
C MET A 136 -5.03 9.88 4.85
N VAL A 137 -5.24 8.61 5.18
CA VAL A 137 -5.39 8.15 6.57
C VAL A 137 -4.12 8.40 7.37
N LEU A 138 -2.95 8.04 6.83
CA LEU A 138 -1.66 8.26 7.48
C LEU A 138 -1.42 9.75 7.75
N PHE A 139 -1.72 10.60 6.78
CA PHE A 139 -1.50 12.03 6.91
C PHE A 139 -2.47 12.71 7.88
N ILE A 140 -3.74 12.30 7.88
CA ILE A 140 -4.74 12.78 8.86
C ILE A 140 -4.35 12.34 10.27
N SER A 141 -3.97 11.08 10.46
CA SER A 141 -3.49 10.57 11.75
C SER A 141 -2.25 11.33 12.23
N SER A 142 -1.27 11.58 11.35
CA SER A 142 -0.08 12.38 11.69
C SER A 142 -0.42 13.81 12.12
N ARG A 143 -1.48 14.42 11.58
CA ARG A 143 -1.95 15.75 12.01
C ARG A 143 -2.62 15.75 13.39
N ARG A 144 -3.09 14.59 13.86
CA ARG A 144 -3.72 14.37 15.16
C ARG A 144 -2.82 13.56 16.09
N ASN A 145 -1.52 13.87 16.10
CA ASN A 145 -0.54 13.21 16.99
C ASN A 145 -0.49 11.68 16.85
N GLY A 146 -0.76 11.12 15.67
CA GLY A 146 -0.76 9.66 15.48
C GLY A 146 -1.98 8.94 16.06
N ALA A 147 -3.09 9.66 16.29
CA ALA A 147 -4.32 9.08 16.79
C ALA A 147 -4.83 7.95 15.88
N SER A 148 -5.42 6.92 16.50
CA SER A 148 -6.08 5.82 15.80
C SER A 148 -7.35 6.32 15.09
N LEU A 149 -7.77 5.62 14.03
CA LEU A 149 -9.03 5.93 13.32
C LEU A 149 -10.24 5.99 14.27
N GLY A 150 -10.32 5.09 15.25
CA GLY A 150 -11.39 5.08 16.24
C GLY A 150 -11.40 6.33 17.13
N GLU A 151 -10.23 6.75 17.60
CA GLU A 151 -10.12 7.97 18.42
C GLU A 151 -10.42 9.23 17.59
N MET A 152 -10.00 9.27 16.32
CA MET A 152 -10.36 10.38 15.43
C MET A 152 -11.87 10.46 15.19
N ILE A 153 -12.56 9.33 15.02
CA ILE A 153 -14.03 9.31 14.89
C ILE A 153 -14.69 9.78 16.18
N LYS A 154 -14.13 9.39 17.33
CA LYS A 154 -14.62 9.78 18.65
C LYS A 154 -14.54 11.28 18.89
N GLU A 155 -13.43 11.91 18.47
CA GLU A 155 -13.24 13.37 18.55
C GLU A 155 -14.23 14.14 17.68
N GLU A 156 -14.57 13.63 16.48
CA GLU A 156 -15.43 14.33 15.52
C GLU A 156 -16.93 14.06 15.70
N MET A 157 -17.32 12.83 16.04
CA MET A 157 -18.72 12.38 16.07
C MET A 157 -19.22 12.10 17.50
N GLY A 158 -18.33 12.14 18.50
CA GLY A 158 -18.65 11.91 19.90
C GLY A 158 -18.37 10.47 20.39
N PRO A 159 -18.60 10.21 21.69
CA PRO A 159 -18.15 8.99 22.37
C PRO A 159 -18.82 7.71 21.86
N VAL A 160 -20.12 7.77 21.54
CA VAL A 160 -20.90 6.61 21.11
C VAL A 160 -20.42 6.08 19.73
N PRO A 161 -20.41 6.89 18.65
CA PRO A 161 -19.93 6.43 17.35
C PRO A 161 -18.44 6.09 17.36
N GLY A 162 -17.61 6.81 18.12
CA GLY A 162 -16.20 6.49 18.28
C GLY A 162 -15.96 5.10 18.89
N THR A 163 -16.69 4.75 19.94
CA THR A 163 -16.59 3.43 20.58
C THR A 163 -17.04 2.31 19.65
N ILE A 164 -18.14 2.51 18.90
CA ILE A 164 -18.61 1.55 17.90
C ILE A 164 -17.56 1.34 16.81
N ALA A 165 -16.97 2.42 16.29
CA ALA A 165 -15.94 2.35 15.26
C ALA A 165 -14.68 1.64 15.76
N LEU A 166 -14.26 1.88 17.00
CA LEU A 166 -13.09 1.23 17.59
C LEU A 166 -13.33 -0.27 17.78
N PHE A 167 -14.51 -0.66 18.27
CA PHE A 167 -14.90 -2.06 18.38
C PHE A 167 -15.03 -2.74 17.01
N GLY A 168 -15.64 -2.07 16.03
CA GLY A 168 -15.76 -2.57 14.66
C GLY A 168 -14.40 -2.77 14.00
N CYS A 169 -13.48 -1.80 14.15
CA CYS A 169 -12.11 -1.92 13.67
C CYS A 169 -11.39 -3.11 14.30
N PHE A 170 -11.54 -3.29 15.61
CA PHE A 170 -10.98 -4.43 16.33
C PHE A 170 -11.52 -5.78 15.80
N LEU A 171 -12.82 -5.90 15.58
CA LEU A 171 -13.42 -7.11 14.99
C LEU A 171 -12.91 -7.38 13.57
N ILE A 172 -12.83 -6.36 12.73
CA ILE A 172 -12.29 -6.47 11.36
C ILE A 172 -10.84 -6.96 11.40
N MET A 173 -10.01 -6.41 12.32
CA MET A 173 -8.63 -6.84 12.50
C MET A 173 -8.53 -8.33 12.86
N ILE A 174 -9.40 -8.84 13.76
CA ILE A 174 -9.45 -10.27 14.11
C ILE A 174 -9.80 -11.11 12.86
N ILE A 175 -10.81 -10.71 12.10
CA ILE A 175 -11.25 -11.44 10.91
C ILE A 175 -10.12 -11.51 9.87
N ILE A 176 -9.46 -10.38 9.60
CA ILE A 176 -8.35 -10.33 8.63
C ILE A 176 -7.20 -11.21 9.13
N LEU A 177 -6.79 -11.10 10.39
CA LEU A 177 -5.73 -11.95 10.94
C LEU A 177 -6.06 -13.44 10.85
N ALA A 178 -7.31 -13.84 11.14
CA ALA A 178 -7.75 -15.22 11.01
C ALA A 178 -7.67 -15.73 9.57
N VAL A 179 -8.14 -14.94 8.60
CA VAL A 179 -8.07 -15.28 7.18
C VAL A 179 -6.62 -15.40 6.70
N LEU A 180 -5.73 -14.49 7.13
CA LEU A 180 -4.31 -14.56 6.77
C LEU A 180 -3.60 -15.76 7.39
N ALA A 181 -3.89 -16.07 8.65
CA ALA A 181 -3.38 -17.27 9.29
C ALA A 181 -3.80 -18.53 8.50
N LEU A 182 -5.06 -18.60 8.06
CA LEU A 182 -5.55 -19.72 7.24
C LEU A 182 -4.83 -19.81 5.88
N ILE A 183 -4.58 -18.69 5.21
CA ILE A 183 -3.85 -18.69 3.92
C ILE A 183 -2.41 -19.15 4.11
N VAL A 184 -1.72 -18.66 5.13
CA VAL A 184 -0.34 -19.04 5.44
C VAL A 184 -0.26 -20.53 5.79
N VAL A 185 -1.15 -21.03 6.65
CA VAL A 185 -1.19 -22.44 7.02
C VAL A 185 -1.42 -23.30 5.78
N LYS A 186 -2.37 -22.96 4.92
CA LYS A 186 -2.61 -23.72 3.68
C LYS A 186 -1.43 -23.66 2.71
N ALA A 187 -0.75 -22.52 2.61
CA ALA A 187 0.42 -22.36 1.76
C ALA A 187 1.64 -23.16 2.25
N LEU A 188 1.76 -23.37 3.57
CA LEU A 188 2.90 -24.06 4.19
C LEU A 188 2.63 -25.53 4.58
N ALA A 189 1.37 -25.97 4.58
CA ALA A 189 0.97 -27.31 5.04
C ALA A 189 1.71 -28.44 4.33
N GLU A 190 1.96 -28.31 3.03
CA GLU A 190 2.62 -29.31 2.19
C GLU A 190 4.13 -29.02 2.01
N SER A 191 4.70 -28.03 2.71
CA SER A 191 6.10 -27.62 2.55
C SER A 191 6.91 -27.88 3.83
N PRO A 192 7.79 -28.90 3.84
CA PRO A 192 8.69 -29.15 4.96
C PRO A 192 9.59 -27.96 5.30
N TRP A 193 9.94 -27.15 4.30
CA TRP A 193 10.69 -25.91 4.47
C TRP A 193 9.92 -24.83 5.23
N GLY A 194 8.59 -24.84 5.17
CA GLY A 194 7.72 -23.93 5.92
C GLY A 194 7.87 -24.12 7.43
N VAL A 195 7.88 -25.37 7.89
CA VAL A 195 8.06 -25.70 9.31
C VAL A 195 9.43 -25.24 9.79
N PHE A 196 10.50 -25.53 9.04
CA PHE A 196 11.85 -25.13 9.40
C PHE A 196 12.02 -23.61 9.50
N THR A 197 11.50 -22.85 8.52
CA THR A 197 11.60 -21.38 8.51
C THR A 197 10.83 -20.76 9.66
N VAL A 198 9.58 -21.19 9.92
CA VAL A 198 8.79 -20.70 11.06
C VAL A 198 9.45 -21.06 12.39
N CYS A 199 9.89 -22.31 12.56
CA CYS A 199 10.61 -22.73 13.78
C CYS A 199 11.91 -21.93 13.98
N SER A 200 12.61 -21.56 12.91
CA SER A 200 13.85 -20.76 12.99
C SER A 200 13.59 -19.29 13.35
N THR A 201 12.41 -18.74 13.03
CA THR A 201 12.07 -17.37 13.42
C THR A 201 11.86 -17.20 14.93
N VAL A 202 11.45 -18.25 15.64
CA VAL A 202 11.22 -18.19 17.10
C VAL A 202 12.52 -17.94 17.88
N PRO A 203 13.62 -18.70 17.68
CA PRO A 203 14.93 -18.39 18.26
C PRO A 203 15.43 -17.00 17.88
N ILE A 204 15.34 -16.63 16.60
CA ILE A 204 15.83 -15.33 16.12
C ILE A 204 15.08 -14.19 16.83
N ALA A 205 13.76 -14.30 16.99
CA ALA A 205 12.95 -13.33 17.71
C ALA A 205 13.34 -13.25 19.20
N LEU A 206 13.61 -14.40 19.84
CA LEU A 206 14.10 -14.43 21.23
C LEU A 206 15.47 -13.77 21.37
N PHE A 207 16.39 -13.96 20.43
CA PHE A 207 17.70 -13.33 20.45
C PHE A 207 17.69 -11.84 20.08
N MET A 208 16.77 -11.40 19.22
CA MET A 208 16.59 -9.96 18.91
C MET A 208 15.84 -9.19 20.00
N GLY A 209 15.08 -9.89 20.85
CA GLY A 209 14.32 -9.29 21.95
C GLY A 209 15.10 -9.11 23.26
N ILE A 210 16.33 -9.62 23.34
CA ILE A 210 17.29 -9.44 24.45
C ILE A 210 18.30 -8.37 24.06
#